data_AF-A0A8C9JYW2-F1
#
_entry.id   AF-A0A8C9JYW2-F1
#
_cell.length_a   1.000
_cell.length_b   1.000
_cell.length_c   1.000
_cell.angle_alpha   90.00
_cell.angle_beta   90.00
_cell.angle_gamma   90.00
#
_symmetry.space_group_name_H-M   'P 1'
#
loop_
_entity.id
_entity.type
_entity.pdbx_description
1 polymer ?
#
loop_
_entity_poly.entity_id
_entity_poly.type
_entity_poly.pdbx_seq_one_letter_code
_entity_poly.pdbx_strand_id
1 'polypeptide(L)'
;MLGWGRLTFVLLTVVATCAVAQNAPPWTEDCRKSTYPPSGPTYRGPVPWYTINLDLPPYKRWHELMADKAPALKVIMNSLKNMINAFVPSGKIMQIVDQKLPGLLGNFPGPYEEEMKGIAAVTDIPLGIIEWILGKKDAMWIGFITRSVLENSTSYEEAKNILTKTKILAPAYFILGGNKSGEGCVITRDRTQSLDVYELNPKQDRWYVLQTNYDRWKSPFFLDDRRTPAKMCLNRTTQENISFATIYDVLSTKPVLNKLTVFTTLMDVTKGQYETYLRDCPDPCIGW
;
A
#
# COMPACT_ATOMS: atom_id res chain seq x y z
N MET A 1 32.86 18.96 77.74
CA MET A 1 33.01 19.79 76.51
C MET A 1 33.16 18.83 75.34
N LEU A 2 32.04 18.43 74.73
CA LEU A 2 32.02 17.57 73.55
C LEU A 2 31.75 18.46 72.33
N GLY A 3 32.72 18.52 71.42
CA GLY A 3 32.62 19.27 70.17
C GLY A 3 31.67 18.60 69.18
N TRP A 4 30.73 19.37 68.64
CA TRP A 4 29.90 18.96 67.52
C TRP A 4 30.75 18.88 66.23
N GLY A 5 30.95 17.67 65.73
CA GLY A 5 31.49 17.43 64.40
C GLY A 5 30.50 17.88 63.33
N ARG A 6 30.94 18.80 62.46
CA ARG A 6 30.21 19.21 61.26
C ARG A 6 30.16 18.03 60.28
N LEU A 7 28.99 17.41 60.12
CA LEU A 7 28.72 16.52 58.99
C LEU A 7 28.55 17.37 57.73
N THR A 8 29.55 17.33 56.86
CA THR A 8 29.51 17.92 55.52
C THR A 8 28.56 17.08 54.65
N PHE A 9 27.35 17.56 54.41
CA PHE A 9 26.45 16.98 53.40
C PHE A 9 27.02 17.32 52.01
N VAL A 10 27.62 16.32 51.35
CA VAL A 10 27.99 16.40 49.94
C VAL A 10 26.71 16.19 49.13
N LEU A 11 26.11 17.29 48.66
CA LEU A 11 24.99 17.27 47.72
C LEU A 11 25.55 16.90 46.33
N LEU A 12 25.56 15.61 46.00
CA LEU A 12 25.82 15.13 44.64
C LEU A 12 24.67 15.56 43.74
N THR A 13 24.82 16.72 43.11
CA THR A 13 23.98 17.16 42.00
C THR A 13 24.35 16.32 40.79
N VAL A 14 23.64 15.19 40.63
CA VAL A 14 23.60 14.48 39.35
C VAL A 14 22.84 15.39 38.39
N VAL A 15 23.59 16.21 37.65
CA VAL A 15 23.09 16.82 36.42
C VAL A 15 22.92 15.67 35.43
N ALA A 16 21.75 15.04 35.48
CA ALA A 16 21.29 14.23 34.37
C ALA A 16 21.11 15.19 33.20
N THR A 17 22.15 15.33 32.37
CA THR A 17 21.99 15.88 31.03
C THR A 17 20.88 15.08 30.38
N CYS A 18 19.72 15.69 30.20
CA CYS A 18 18.63 15.18 29.38
C CYS A 18 19.10 15.10 27.93
N ALA A 19 19.94 14.11 27.61
CA ALA A 19 20.27 13.69 26.27
C ALA A 19 19.43 12.46 25.88
N VAL A 20 18.19 12.40 26.38
CA VAL A 20 17.28 11.25 26.17
C VAL A 20 15.89 11.76 25.84
N ALA A 21 15.70 12.33 24.64
CA ALA A 21 14.35 12.63 24.13
C ALA A 21 14.20 12.85 22.60
N GLN A 22 15.25 12.79 21.77
CA GLN A 22 15.11 13.00 20.31
C GLN A 22 15.08 11.72 19.45
N ASN A 23 15.32 10.55 20.05
CA ASN A 23 15.42 9.27 19.32
C ASN A 23 14.24 8.31 19.57
N ALA A 24 13.14 8.78 20.14
CA ALA A 24 11.94 7.97 20.33
C ALA A 24 10.87 8.34 19.28
N PRO A 25 10.23 7.34 18.63
CA PRO A 25 9.10 7.54 17.75
C PRO A 25 8.00 8.41 18.37
N PRO A 26 7.17 9.07 17.54
CA PRO A 26 7.15 8.93 16.09
C PRO A 26 7.92 10.08 15.42
N TRP A 27 8.81 9.75 14.46
CA TRP A 27 9.44 10.73 13.55
C TRP A 27 8.39 11.27 12.59
N THR A 28 7.49 12.10 13.14
CA THR A 28 6.46 12.83 12.42
C THR A 28 6.97 14.23 12.11
N GLU A 29 6.25 14.91 11.22
CA GLU A 29 6.55 16.28 10.86
C GLU A 29 5.26 17.07 10.66
N ASP A 30 5.39 18.40 10.61
CA ASP A 30 4.31 19.27 10.18
C ASP A 30 3.96 19.02 8.71
N CYS A 31 2.72 19.34 8.33
CA CYS A 31 2.25 19.20 6.95
C CYS A 31 3.21 19.88 5.97
N ARG A 32 3.83 19.08 5.11
CA ARG A 32 4.74 19.58 4.08
C ARG A 32 3.97 20.45 3.08
N LYS A 33 4.73 21.28 2.36
CA LYS A 33 4.25 22.15 1.30
C LYS A 33 5.24 22.16 0.15
N SER A 34 4.76 22.46 -1.05
CA SER A 34 5.62 22.69 -2.24
C SER A 34 6.50 21.48 -2.58
N THR A 35 5.96 20.27 -2.41
CA THR A 35 6.64 19.02 -2.76
C THR A 35 6.32 18.53 -4.18
N TYR A 36 5.45 19.25 -4.89
CA TYR A 36 5.03 19.00 -6.25
C TYR A 36 5.38 20.20 -7.18
N PRO A 37 5.91 19.97 -8.39
CA PRO A 37 6.22 18.67 -8.99
C PRO A 37 7.34 17.94 -8.23
N PRO A 38 7.32 16.58 -8.18
CA PRO A 38 8.21 15.82 -7.32
C PRO A 38 9.69 16.07 -7.60
N SER A 39 10.44 16.36 -6.54
CA SER A 39 11.88 16.57 -6.58
C SER A 39 12.51 16.29 -5.21
N GLY A 40 13.83 16.33 -5.13
CA GLY A 40 14.57 16.17 -3.88
C GLY A 40 14.59 14.72 -3.35
N PRO A 41 14.96 14.53 -2.07
CA PRO A 41 15.34 13.22 -1.54
C PRO A 41 14.16 12.26 -1.28
N THR A 42 12.92 12.75 -1.38
CA THR A 42 11.71 11.90 -1.27
C THR A 42 11.15 11.46 -2.62
N TYR A 43 11.80 11.86 -3.70
CA TYR A 43 11.46 11.50 -5.07
C TYR A 43 12.57 10.61 -5.65
N ARG A 44 12.27 9.32 -5.79
CA ARG A 44 13.22 8.33 -6.31
C ARG A 44 13.30 8.35 -7.84
N GLY A 45 12.20 8.71 -8.51
CA GLY A 45 12.15 8.80 -9.96
C GLY A 45 10.76 8.57 -10.54
N PRO A 46 10.61 8.72 -11.87
CA PRO A 46 9.35 8.47 -12.56
C PRO A 46 9.06 6.97 -12.67
N VAL A 47 7.79 6.62 -12.89
CA VAL A 47 7.38 5.24 -13.23
C VAL A 47 7.22 5.12 -14.76
N PRO A 48 7.84 4.13 -15.42
CA PRO A 48 7.68 3.91 -16.86
C PRO A 48 6.27 3.42 -17.21
N TRP A 49 5.78 3.86 -18.36
CA TRP A 49 4.50 3.42 -18.92
C TRP A 49 4.67 2.21 -19.84
N TYR A 50 3.70 1.30 -19.79
CA TYR A 50 3.59 0.16 -20.69
C TYR A 50 2.14 0.03 -21.16
N THR A 51 1.94 -0.36 -22.42
CA THR A 51 0.62 -0.65 -22.97
C THR A 51 0.38 -2.15 -22.96
N ILE A 52 -0.61 -2.61 -22.20
CA ILE A 52 -1.03 -4.01 -22.21
C ILE A 52 -2.19 -4.16 -23.19
N ASN A 53 -1.94 -4.81 -24.34
CA ASN A 53 -2.96 -4.99 -25.37
C ASN A 53 -3.89 -6.17 -25.04
N LEU A 54 -5.15 -5.87 -24.70
CA LEU A 54 -6.16 -6.89 -24.37
C LEU A 54 -6.64 -7.71 -25.58
N ASP A 55 -6.41 -7.26 -26.81
CA ASP A 55 -6.71 -8.00 -28.04
C ASP A 55 -5.76 -9.19 -28.24
N LEU A 56 -4.59 -9.17 -27.59
CA LEU A 56 -3.69 -10.32 -27.59
C LEU A 56 -4.27 -11.46 -26.75
N PRO A 57 -3.98 -12.72 -27.11
CA PRO A 57 -4.25 -13.85 -26.24
C PRO A 57 -3.66 -13.61 -24.85
N PRO A 58 -4.39 -13.90 -23.75
CA PRO A 58 -3.95 -13.66 -22.38
C PRO A 58 -2.48 -14.03 -22.12
N TYR A 59 -2.07 -15.22 -22.59
CA TYR A 59 -0.69 -15.69 -22.50
C TYR A 59 0.37 -14.70 -23.01
N LYS A 60 0.09 -13.92 -24.05
CA LYS A 60 1.07 -13.00 -24.68
C LYS A 60 1.09 -11.59 -24.09
N ARG A 61 0.07 -11.19 -23.32
CA ARG A 61 -0.17 -9.79 -22.93
C ARG A 61 0.97 -9.15 -22.15
N TRP A 62 1.69 -9.92 -21.34
CA TRP A 62 2.74 -9.43 -20.45
C TRP A 62 4.17 -9.64 -20.98
N HIS A 63 4.33 -10.17 -22.19
CA HIS A 63 5.65 -10.59 -22.68
C HIS A 63 6.65 -9.43 -22.78
N GLU A 64 6.24 -8.29 -23.33
CA GLU A 64 7.09 -7.10 -23.47
C GLU A 64 7.56 -6.59 -22.11
N LEU A 65 6.61 -6.35 -21.18
CA LEU A 65 6.93 -5.91 -19.83
C LEU A 65 7.85 -6.90 -19.10
N MET A 66 7.61 -8.20 -19.25
CA MET A 66 8.41 -9.22 -18.59
C MET A 66 9.81 -9.35 -19.21
N ALA A 67 9.99 -9.08 -20.50
CA ALA A 67 11.33 -9.01 -21.09
C ALA A 67 12.18 -7.92 -20.41
N ASP A 68 11.58 -6.74 -20.18
CA ASP A 68 12.26 -5.62 -19.50
C ASP A 68 12.47 -5.84 -18.00
N LYS A 69 11.48 -6.42 -17.31
CA LYS A 69 11.46 -6.53 -15.84
C LYS A 69 11.92 -7.89 -15.30
N ALA A 70 12.17 -8.88 -16.15
CA ALA A 70 12.64 -10.20 -15.73
C ALA A 70 13.86 -10.14 -14.79
N PRO A 71 14.91 -9.31 -15.03
CA PRO A 71 16.04 -9.25 -14.12
C PRO A 71 15.64 -8.79 -12.70
N ALA A 72 14.79 -7.76 -12.60
CA ALA A 72 14.30 -7.27 -11.31
C ALA A 72 13.40 -8.29 -10.60
N LEU A 73 12.54 -8.98 -11.35
CA LEU A 73 11.67 -10.01 -10.80
C LEU A 73 12.48 -11.22 -10.29
N LYS A 74 13.54 -11.62 -11.01
CA LYS A 74 14.48 -12.66 -10.56
C LYS A 74 15.17 -12.26 -9.25
N VAL A 75 15.54 -10.99 -9.07
CA VAL A 75 16.11 -10.48 -7.79
C VAL A 75 15.10 -10.60 -6.65
N ILE A 76 13.85 -10.16 -6.86
CA ILE A 76 12.78 -10.28 -5.84
C ILE A 76 12.58 -11.74 -5.45
N MET A 77 12.53 -12.62 -6.45
CA MET A 77 12.33 -14.04 -6.20
C MET A 77 13.49 -14.69 -5.44
N ASN A 78 14.73 -14.33 -5.78
CA ASN A 78 15.91 -14.82 -5.06
C ASN A 78 15.93 -14.33 -3.62
N SER A 79 15.57 -13.07 -3.37
CA SER A 79 15.44 -12.54 -2.01
C SER A 79 14.38 -13.29 -1.20
N LEU A 80 13.22 -13.60 -1.80
CA LEU A 80 12.18 -14.39 -1.15
C LEU A 80 12.67 -15.82 -0.83
N LYS A 81 13.30 -16.49 -1.79
CA LYS A 81 13.88 -17.83 -1.60
C LYS A 81 14.92 -17.83 -0.48
N ASN A 82 15.82 -16.85 -0.46
CA ASN A 82 16.85 -16.71 0.56
C ASN A 82 16.25 -16.50 1.95
N MET A 83 15.23 -15.64 2.06
CA MET A 83 14.51 -15.43 3.31
C MET A 83 13.85 -16.74 3.80
N ILE A 84 13.12 -17.44 2.93
CA ILE A 84 12.46 -18.71 3.28
C ILE A 84 13.49 -19.75 3.72
N ASN A 85 14.60 -19.90 2.98
CA ASN A 85 15.64 -20.86 3.32
C ASN A 85 16.37 -20.51 4.62
N ALA A 86 16.47 -19.21 4.97
CA ALA A 86 17.03 -18.81 6.26
C ALA A 86 16.14 -19.25 7.44
N PHE A 87 14.81 -19.24 7.28
CA PHE A 87 13.88 -19.68 8.33
C PHE A 87 13.57 -21.19 8.28
N VAL A 88 13.65 -21.82 7.09
CA VAL A 88 13.38 -23.24 6.86
C VAL A 88 14.49 -23.85 5.99
N PRO A 89 15.68 -24.11 6.58
CA PRO A 89 16.89 -24.50 5.84
C PRO A 89 16.81 -25.88 5.19
N SER A 90 15.79 -26.68 5.52
CA SER A 90 15.59 -28.00 4.91
C SER A 90 15.32 -27.97 3.40
N GLY A 91 15.00 -26.80 2.82
CA GLY A 91 14.65 -26.64 1.39
C GLY A 91 13.33 -27.31 0.98
N LYS A 92 12.69 -28.05 1.90
CA LYS A 92 11.46 -28.82 1.63
C LYS A 92 10.30 -27.94 1.17
N ILE A 93 10.18 -26.71 1.69
CA ILE A 93 9.12 -25.78 1.27
C ILE A 93 9.28 -25.42 -0.20
N MET A 94 10.49 -25.08 -0.64
CA MET A 94 10.74 -24.73 -2.04
C MET A 94 10.51 -25.93 -2.96
N GLN A 95 10.90 -27.14 -2.54
CA GLN A 95 10.59 -28.35 -3.31
C GLN A 95 9.08 -28.59 -3.46
N ILE A 96 8.30 -28.35 -2.40
CA ILE A 96 6.83 -28.48 -2.46
C ILE A 96 6.22 -27.43 -3.40
N VAL A 97 6.67 -26.17 -3.28
CA VAL A 97 6.19 -25.06 -4.12
C VAL A 97 6.49 -25.32 -5.59
N ASP A 98 7.71 -25.76 -5.91
CA ASP A 98 8.15 -25.96 -7.28
C ASP A 98 7.50 -27.21 -7.92
N GLN A 99 7.34 -28.31 -7.16
CA GLN A 99 6.95 -29.61 -7.74
C GLN A 99 5.49 -30.01 -7.53
N LYS A 100 4.90 -29.68 -6.37
CA LYS A 100 3.59 -30.22 -5.98
C LYS A 100 2.47 -29.21 -6.10
N LEU A 101 2.79 -27.93 -5.97
CA LEU A 101 1.79 -26.91 -5.85
C LEU A 101 0.98 -26.62 -7.12
N PRO A 102 1.55 -26.70 -8.35
CA PRO A 102 0.75 -26.51 -9.57
C PRO A 102 -0.43 -27.48 -9.68
N GLY A 103 -0.27 -28.72 -9.24
CA GLY A 103 -1.34 -29.71 -9.23
C GLY A 103 -2.31 -29.58 -8.05
N LEU A 104 -1.89 -28.94 -6.95
CA LEU A 104 -2.66 -28.88 -5.69
C LEU A 104 -3.60 -27.69 -5.62
N LEU A 105 -3.24 -26.60 -6.29
CA LEU A 105 -4.07 -25.42 -6.39
C LEU A 105 -5.10 -25.53 -7.52
N GLY A 106 -4.88 -26.34 -8.56
CA GLY A 106 -5.78 -26.46 -9.72
C GLY A 106 -5.99 -25.15 -10.48
N ASN A 107 -6.79 -25.19 -11.54
CA ASN A 107 -6.88 -24.08 -12.51
C ASN A 107 -7.43 -22.77 -11.93
N PHE A 108 -6.84 -21.64 -12.34
CA PHE A 108 -7.33 -20.29 -12.09
C PHE A 108 -8.31 -19.91 -13.22
N PRO A 109 -9.30 -19.03 -12.97
CA PRO A 109 -10.16 -18.59 -14.06
C PRO A 109 -9.34 -17.83 -15.13
N GLY A 110 -9.74 -17.96 -16.39
CA GLY A 110 -9.26 -17.06 -17.44
C GLY A 110 -9.70 -15.61 -17.13
N PRO A 111 -8.88 -14.59 -17.46
CA PRO A 111 -7.63 -14.66 -18.21
C PRO A 111 -6.37 -14.94 -17.35
N TYR A 112 -6.51 -15.00 -16.02
CA TYR A 112 -5.39 -14.96 -15.09
C TYR A 112 -4.42 -16.15 -15.24
N GLU A 113 -4.94 -17.36 -15.43
CA GLU A 113 -4.11 -18.56 -15.57
C GLU A 113 -3.13 -18.46 -16.74
N GLU A 114 -3.67 -18.10 -17.92
CA GLU A 114 -2.87 -18.01 -19.14
C GLU A 114 -1.85 -16.87 -19.07
N GLU A 115 -2.22 -15.74 -18.47
CA GLU A 115 -1.28 -14.65 -18.22
C GLU A 115 -0.14 -15.05 -17.28
N MET A 116 -0.42 -15.80 -16.22
CA MET A 116 0.62 -16.33 -15.32
C MET A 116 1.56 -17.30 -16.03
N LYS A 117 1.02 -18.17 -16.90
CA LYS A 117 1.84 -19.07 -17.74
C LYS A 117 2.75 -18.29 -18.69
N GLY A 118 2.26 -17.21 -19.29
CA GLY A 118 3.05 -16.32 -20.13
C GLY A 118 4.19 -15.65 -19.37
N ILE A 119 3.91 -15.13 -18.18
CA ILE A 119 4.92 -14.54 -17.29
C ILE A 119 5.98 -15.57 -16.91
N ALA A 120 5.57 -16.76 -16.46
CA ALA A 120 6.49 -17.85 -16.13
C ALA A 120 7.41 -18.22 -17.30
N ALA A 121 6.86 -18.30 -18.52
CA ALA A 121 7.62 -18.66 -19.71
C ALA A 121 8.66 -17.61 -20.11
N VAL A 122 8.36 -16.31 -19.99
CA VAL A 122 9.32 -15.24 -20.34
C VAL A 122 10.39 -15.05 -19.28
N THR A 123 10.06 -15.32 -18.01
CA THR A 123 10.93 -15.01 -16.87
C THR A 123 11.72 -16.22 -16.37
N ASP A 124 11.47 -17.42 -16.90
CA ASP A 124 11.97 -18.71 -16.39
C ASP A 124 11.64 -18.96 -14.90
N ILE A 125 10.61 -18.28 -14.37
CA ILE A 125 10.17 -18.49 -12.99
C ILE A 125 9.19 -19.67 -12.98
N PRO A 126 9.39 -20.67 -12.10
CA PRO A 126 8.45 -21.78 -11.97
C PRO A 126 7.02 -21.30 -11.71
N LEU A 127 6.06 -21.78 -12.52
CA LEU A 127 4.65 -21.42 -12.40
C LEU A 127 4.11 -21.67 -10.99
N GLY A 128 4.55 -22.77 -10.35
CA GLY A 128 4.13 -23.12 -8.98
C GLY A 128 4.46 -22.05 -7.93
N ILE A 129 5.53 -21.27 -8.13
CA ILE A 129 5.85 -20.13 -7.25
C ILE A 129 4.81 -19.02 -7.42
N ILE A 130 4.43 -18.71 -8.66
CA ILE A 130 3.45 -17.65 -8.97
C ILE A 130 2.09 -18.05 -8.40
N GLU A 131 1.68 -19.31 -8.62
CA GLU A 131 0.43 -19.84 -8.09
C GLU A 131 0.43 -19.94 -6.56
N TRP A 132 1.58 -20.22 -5.94
CA TRP A 132 1.70 -20.24 -4.48
C TRP A 132 1.41 -18.89 -3.85
N ILE A 133 2.05 -17.85 -4.37
CA ILE A 133 1.86 -16.46 -3.93
C ILE A 133 0.39 -16.08 -4.09
N LEU A 134 -0.25 -16.57 -5.15
CA LEU A 134 -1.62 -16.32 -5.52
C LEU A 134 -2.61 -17.41 -5.07
N GLY A 135 -2.28 -18.24 -4.08
CA GLY A 135 -3.01 -19.46 -3.65
C GLY A 135 -4.51 -19.62 -3.99
N LYS A 136 -4.94 -20.82 -4.40
CA LYS A 136 -6.32 -21.09 -4.85
C LYS A 136 -7.31 -21.36 -3.71
N LYS A 137 -8.43 -20.63 -3.68
CA LYS A 137 -9.63 -20.90 -2.87
C LYS A 137 -10.91 -20.53 -3.64
N ASP A 138 -12.05 -20.96 -3.13
CA ASP A 138 -13.42 -20.72 -3.61
C ASP A 138 -13.90 -19.24 -3.53
N ALA A 139 -12.97 -18.29 -3.42
CA ALA A 139 -13.25 -16.86 -3.28
C ALA A 139 -12.35 -16.05 -4.22
N MET A 140 -12.84 -14.89 -4.66
CA MET A 140 -12.10 -14.04 -5.59
C MET A 140 -10.89 -13.40 -4.89
N TRP A 141 -9.73 -13.46 -5.54
CA TRP A 141 -8.57 -12.69 -5.11
C TRP A 141 -8.86 -11.19 -5.19
N ILE A 142 -8.45 -10.43 -4.18
CA ILE A 142 -8.71 -8.98 -4.10
C ILE A 142 -8.16 -8.27 -5.36
N GLY A 143 -6.96 -8.64 -5.81
CA GLY A 143 -6.39 -8.10 -7.05
C GLY A 143 -7.18 -8.48 -8.31
N PHE A 144 -7.70 -9.71 -8.39
CA PHE A 144 -8.48 -10.17 -9.55
C PHE A 144 -9.86 -9.51 -9.61
N ILE A 145 -10.56 -9.35 -8.49
CA ILE A 145 -11.83 -8.60 -8.50
C ILE A 145 -11.60 -7.13 -8.87
N THR A 146 -10.57 -6.49 -8.33
CA THR A 146 -10.25 -5.09 -8.67
C THR A 146 -9.97 -4.95 -10.16
N ARG A 147 -9.15 -5.85 -10.75
CA ARG A 147 -8.91 -5.85 -12.18
C ARG A 147 -10.19 -6.09 -12.98
N SER A 148 -10.99 -7.09 -12.62
CA SER A 148 -12.23 -7.39 -13.33
C SER A 148 -13.19 -6.20 -13.37
N VAL A 149 -13.31 -5.47 -12.25
CA VAL A 149 -14.09 -4.23 -12.17
C VAL A 149 -13.50 -3.14 -13.07
N LEU A 150 -12.18 -2.93 -13.03
CA LEU A 150 -11.52 -1.94 -13.89
C LEU A 150 -11.62 -2.27 -15.38
N GLU A 151 -11.64 -3.56 -15.74
CA GLU A 151 -11.67 -4.04 -17.12
C GLU A 151 -13.10 -4.07 -17.70
N ASN A 152 -14.12 -4.35 -16.86
CA ASN A 152 -15.48 -4.64 -17.36
C ASN A 152 -16.59 -3.72 -16.82
N SER A 153 -16.44 -3.10 -15.65
CA SER A 153 -17.51 -2.24 -15.12
C SER A 153 -17.53 -0.90 -15.83
N THR A 154 -18.73 -0.40 -16.11
CA THR A 154 -18.93 0.83 -16.91
C THR A 154 -19.45 2.01 -16.10
N SER A 155 -19.73 1.82 -14.81
CA SER A 155 -20.22 2.88 -13.92
C SER A 155 -19.75 2.71 -12.48
N TYR A 156 -19.75 3.81 -11.74
CA TYR A 156 -19.45 3.84 -10.29
C TYR A 156 -20.38 2.91 -9.50
N GLU A 157 -21.69 2.95 -9.75
CA GLU A 157 -22.67 2.14 -9.02
C GLU A 157 -22.54 0.64 -9.31
N GLU A 158 -22.26 0.26 -10.57
CA GLU A 158 -21.98 -1.12 -10.93
C GLU A 158 -20.72 -1.64 -10.19
N ALA A 159 -19.62 -0.89 -10.27
CA ALA A 159 -18.37 -1.20 -9.59
C ALA A 159 -18.58 -1.34 -8.07
N LYS A 160 -19.27 -0.37 -7.45
CA LYS A 160 -19.62 -0.38 -6.03
C LYS A 160 -20.44 -1.61 -5.65
N ASN A 161 -21.44 -1.96 -6.44
CA ASN A 161 -22.29 -3.13 -6.20
C ASN A 161 -21.48 -4.44 -6.25
N ILE A 162 -20.60 -4.60 -7.24
CA ILE A 162 -19.72 -5.77 -7.37
C ILE A 162 -18.75 -5.86 -6.18
N LEU A 163 -18.08 -4.75 -5.85
CA LEU A 163 -17.10 -4.67 -4.76
C LEU A 163 -17.73 -4.80 -3.36
N THR A 164 -19.03 -4.56 -3.21
CA THR A 164 -19.76 -4.74 -1.95
C THR A 164 -20.19 -6.19 -1.74
N LYS A 165 -20.58 -6.90 -2.80
CA LYS A 165 -21.28 -8.20 -2.71
C LYS A 165 -20.42 -9.43 -2.98
N THR A 166 -19.38 -9.31 -3.80
CA THR A 166 -18.58 -10.46 -4.21
C THR A 166 -17.81 -11.05 -3.03
N LYS A 167 -17.83 -12.39 -2.88
CA LYS A 167 -17.01 -13.09 -1.90
C LYS A 167 -15.53 -12.96 -2.24
N ILE A 168 -14.73 -12.50 -1.29
CA ILE A 168 -13.29 -12.26 -1.44
C ILE A 168 -12.46 -13.15 -0.52
N LEU A 169 -11.21 -13.38 -0.92
CA LEU A 169 -10.30 -14.30 -0.22
C LEU A 169 -9.93 -13.83 1.19
N ALA A 170 -9.71 -12.54 1.36
CA ALA A 170 -9.29 -11.90 2.61
C ALA A 170 -10.05 -10.59 2.80
N PRO A 171 -10.17 -10.08 4.04
CA PRO A 171 -10.72 -8.74 4.29
C PRO A 171 -9.97 -7.66 3.51
N ALA A 172 -10.68 -6.60 3.14
CA ALA A 172 -10.14 -5.52 2.31
C ALA A 172 -10.83 -4.18 2.58
N TYR A 173 -10.16 -3.10 2.20
CA TYR A 173 -10.78 -1.80 2.01
C TYR A 173 -10.74 -1.44 0.53
N PHE A 174 -11.89 -1.26 -0.10
CA PHE A 174 -11.94 -0.70 -1.46
C PHE A 174 -12.24 0.79 -1.36
N ILE A 175 -11.37 1.63 -1.94
CA ILE A 175 -11.59 3.06 -2.09
C ILE A 175 -11.99 3.30 -3.54
N LEU A 176 -13.23 3.71 -3.75
CA LEU A 176 -13.83 3.86 -5.07
C LEU A 176 -14.23 5.32 -5.28
N GLY A 177 -13.75 5.94 -6.36
CA GLY A 177 -14.18 7.26 -6.81
C GLY A 177 -14.87 7.16 -8.17
N GLY A 178 -15.92 7.95 -8.38
CA GLY A 178 -16.61 8.07 -9.65
C GLY A 178 -16.21 9.32 -10.42
N ASN A 179 -17.09 9.77 -11.32
CA ASN A 179 -16.88 10.97 -12.15
C ASN A 179 -17.88 12.09 -11.88
N LYS A 180 -18.77 11.93 -10.88
CA LYS A 180 -19.74 12.95 -10.46
C LYS A 180 -19.58 13.34 -8.99
N SER A 181 -20.13 14.51 -8.65
CA SER A 181 -20.19 14.98 -7.26
C SER A 181 -20.91 13.97 -6.36
N GLY A 182 -20.30 13.65 -5.22
CA GLY A 182 -20.81 12.64 -4.27
C GLY A 182 -20.39 11.20 -4.58
N GLU A 183 -19.88 10.90 -5.78
CA GLU A 183 -19.38 9.55 -6.11
C GLU A 183 -17.98 9.33 -5.53
N GLY A 184 -17.94 8.93 -4.26
CA GLY A 184 -16.72 8.49 -3.61
C GLY A 184 -17.05 7.74 -2.33
N CYS A 185 -16.45 6.58 -2.12
CA CYS A 185 -16.67 5.80 -0.90
C CYS A 185 -15.48 4.93 -0.49
N VAL A 186 -15.51 4.54 0.78
CA VAL A 186 -14.68 3.48 1.35
C VAL A 186 -15.59 2.31 1.70
N ILE A 187 -15.40 1.18 1.04
CA ILE A 187 -16.10 -0.08 1.30
C ILE A 187 -15.22 -0.92 2.22
N THR A 188 -15.63 -1.11 3.47
CA THR A 188 -14.94 -2.00 4.42
C THR A 188 -15.49 -3.40 4.29
N ARG A 189 -14.67 -4.35 3.84
CA ARG A 189 -15.08 -5.71 3.50
C ARG A 189 -14.51 -6.75 4.45
N ASP A 190 -15.39 -7.62 4.93
CA ASP A 190 -15.00 -8.98 5.30
C ASP A 190 -15.12 -9.90 4.07
N ARG A 191 -14.66 -11.15 4.19
CA ARG A 191 -14.63 -12.15 3.11
C ARG A 191 -15.99 -12.33 2.43
N THR A 192 -17.09 -12.30 3.18
CA THR A 192 -18.43 -12.63 2.67
C THR A 192 -19.41 -11.47 2.67
N GLN A 193 -19.11 -10.37 3.35
CA GLN A 193 -20.04 -9.25 3.53
C GLN A 193 -19.32 -7.90 3.55
N SER A 194 -20.09 -6.83 3.38
CA SER A 194 -19.63 -5.47 3.63
C SER A 194 -19.98 -5.06 5.06
N LEU A 195 -18.99 -4.62 5.81
CA LEU A 195 -19.15 -4.17 7.20
C LEU A 195 -19.57 -2.70 7.28
N ASP A 196 -19.11 -1.87 6.35
CA ASP A 196 -19.42 -0.44 6.25
C ASP A 196 -19.24 0.01 4.80
N VAL A 197 -20.08 0.97 4.36
CA VAL A 197 -19.90 1.69 3.10
C VAL A 197 -19.95 3.18 3.45
N TYR A 198 -18.77 3.78 3.57
CA TYR A 198 -18.63 5.16 4.01
C TYR A 198 -18.48 6.08 2.80
N GLU A 199 -19.58 6.73 2.43
CA GLU A 199 -19.67 7.59 1.25
C GLU A 199 -19.35 9.06 1.59
N LEU A 200 -18.88 9.78 0.57
CA LEU A 200 -18.89 11.24 0.55
C LEU A 200 -20.32 11.73 0.80
N ASN A 201 -20.43 12.87 1.48
CA ASN A 201 -21.70 13.54 1.67
C ASN A 201 -21.46 15.06 1.65
N PRO A 202 -21.32 15.66 0.46
CA PRO A 202 -21.03 17.09 0.33
C PRO A 202 -22.08 17.99 1.01
N LYS A 203 -23.35 17.53 1.09
CA LYS A 203 -24.43 18.26 1.77
C LYS A 203 -24.24 18.36 3.29
N GLN A 204 -23.42 17.49 3.88
CA GLN A 204 -23.07 17.48 5.30
C GLN A 204 -21.56 17.76 5.49
N ASP A 205 -20.97 18.54 4.58
CA ASP A 205 -19.56 18.96 4.61
C ASP A 205 -18.55 17.80 4.64
N ARG A 206 -18.95 16.62 4.15
CA ARG A 206 -18.04 15.47 3.99
C ARG A 206 -17.53 15.43 2.55
N TRP A 207 -16.52 16.24 2.31
CA TRP A 207 -15.89 16.44 1.00
C TRP A 207 -14.70 15.51 0.72
N TYR A 208 -14.23 14.75 1.71
CA TYR A 208 -13.25 13.68 1.52
C TYR A 208 -13.59 12.42 2.32
N VAL A 209 -13.04 11.29 1.86
CA VAL A 209 -12.92 10.05 2.63
C VAL A 209 -11.44 9.69 2.75
N LEU A 210 -11.05 9.07 3.87
CA LEU A 210 -9.66 8.69 4.12
C LEU A 210 -9.58 7.31 4.77
N GLN A 211 -8.77 6.44 4.15
CA GLN A 211 -8.54 5.08 4.60
C GLN A 211 -7.05 4.78 4.62
N THR A 212 -6.60 4.13 5.71
CA THR A 212 -5.26 3.53 5.81
C THR A 212 -5.45 2.01 5.91
N ASN A 213 -5.23 1.42 7.10
CA ASN A 213 -5.26 -0.02 7.31
C ASN A 213 -6.08 -0.46 8.54
N TYR A 214 -6.92 0.43 9.07
CA TYR A 214 -7.76 0.18 10.24
C TYR A 214 -9.21 0.55 9.97
N ASP A 215 -10.14 -0.15 10.64
CA ASP A 215 -11.58 0.14 10.55
C ASP A 215 -11.86 1.55 11.00
N ARG A 216 -12.76 2.24 10.28
CA ARG A 216 -12.93 3.67 10.51
C ARG A 216 -13.41 4.02 11.92
N TRP A 217 -14.21 3.13 12.51
CA TRP A 217 -14.82 3.25 13.84
C TRP A 217 -13.94 2.73 14.98
N LYS A 218 -12.71 2.29 14.68
CA LYS A 218 -11.72 1.89 15.68
C LYS A 218 -10.62 2.93 15.79
N SER A 219 -9.97 2.98 16.95
CA SER A 219 -8.73 3.73 17.11
C SER A 219 -7.61 3.13 16.26
N PRO A 220 -6.72 3.94 15.68
CA PRO A 220 -5.55 3.43 14.97
C PRO A 220 -4.63 2.68 15.95
N PHE A 221 -3.82 1.77 15.42
CA PHE A 221 -2.77 1.16 16.21
C PHE A 221 -1.74 2.23 16.58
N PHE A 222 -1.40 2.35 17.87
CA PHE A 222 -0.64 3.50 18.38
C PHE A 222 0.76 3.69 17.77
N LEU A 223 1.34 2.64 17.15
CA LEU A 223 2.63 2.72 16.43
C LEU A 223 2.48 3.01 14.93
N ASP A 224 1.27 2.90 14.35
CA ASP A 224 0.97 3.20 12.95
C ASP A 224 -0.32 4.03 12.87
N ASP A 225 -0.24 5.30 13.29
CA ASP A 225 -1.31 6.27 13.04
C ASP A 225 -0.94 7.22 11.89
N ARG A 226 -1.13 6.75 10.66
CA ARG A 226 -1.06 7.59 9.45
C ARG A 226 -2.36 8.35 9.17
N ARG A 227 -3.48 7.91 9.75
CA ARG A 227 -4.81 8.47 9.45
C ARG A 227 -4.96 9.87 10.06
N THR A 228 -4.61 10.03 11.32
CA THR A 228 -4.74 11.31 12.03
C THR A 228 -3.92 12.43 11.38
N PRO A 229 -2.60 12.26 11.09
CA PRO A 229 -1.81 13.30 10.44
C PRO A 229 -2.31 13.61 9.02
N ALA A 230 -2.72 12.59 8.24
CA ALA A 230 -3.26 12.83 6.91
C ALA A 230 -4.58 13.64 6.94
N LYS A 231 -5.50 13.32 7.86
CA LYS A 231 -6.73 14.10 8.08
C LYS A 231 -6.43 15.53 8.52
N MET A 232 -5.47 15.71 9.43
CA MET A 232 -5.04 17.03 9.87
C MET A 232 -4.54 17.87 8.69
N CYS A 233 -3.70 17.30 7.82
CA CYS A 233 -3.18 18.02 6.67
C CYS A 233 -4.23 18.29 5.58
N LEU A 234 -5.18 17.37 5.34
CA LEU A 234 -6.33 17.63 4.47
C LEU A 234 -7.20 18.76 5.02
N ASN A 235 -7.51 18.76 6.33
CA ASN A 235 -8.29 19.82 6.95
C ASN A 235 -7.58 21.19 6.87
N ARG A 236 -6.25 21.22 7.05
CA ARG A 236 -5.45 22.45 6.85
C ARG A 236 -5.41 22.91 5.39
N THR A 237 -5.45 21.97 4.44
CA THR A 237 -5.48 22.28 3.00
C THR A 237 -6.82 22.91 2.60
N THR A 238 -7.92 22.47 3.21
CA THR A 238 -9.31 22.83 2.87
C THR A 238 -9.76 22.32 1.49
N GLN A 239 -11.08 22.31 1.28
CA GLN A 239 -11.68 21.89 0.02
C GLN A 239 -11.30 22.81 -1.15
N GLU A 240 -11.15 24.11 -0.90
CA GLU A 240 -10.88 25.13 -1.93
C GLU A 240 -9.50 25.00 -2.58
N ASN A 241 -8.52 24.42 -1.85
CA ASN A 241 -7.14 24.31 -2.34
C ASN A 241 -6.77 22.90 -2.80
N ILE A 242 -7.75 21.99 -2.97
CA ILE A 242 -7.45 20.61 -3.35
C ILE A 242 -6.94 20.52 -4.80
N SER A 243 -5.78 19.92 -4.99
CA SER A 243 -5.12 19.72 -6.28
C SER A 243 -4.13 18.56 -6.20
N PHE A 244 -3.55 18.14 -7.32
CA PHE A 244 -2.45 17.16 -7.30
C PHE A 244 -1.30 17.63 -6.41
N ALA A 245 -0.97 18.92 -6.44
CA ALA A 245 0.12 19.46 -5.63
C ALA A 245 -0.15 19.33 -4.13
N THR A 246 -1.33 19.76 -3.68
CA THR A 246 -1.68 19.75 -2.25
C THR A 246 -1.98 18.35 -1.72
N ILE A 247 -2.52 17.44 -2.56
CA ILE A 247 -2.64 16.02 -2.21
C ILE A 247 -1.25 15.38 -2.08
N TYR A 248 -0.34 15.67 -3.02
CA TYR A 248 1.02 15.15 -2.97
C TYR A 248 1.79 15.67 -1.75
N ASP A 249 1.54 16.91 -1.32
CA ASP A 249 2.05 17.47 -0.07
C ASP A 249 1.60 16.65 1.16
N VAL A 250 0.30 16.32 1.25
CA VAL A 250 -0.24 15.44 2.31
C VAL A 250 0.43 14.06 2.26
N LEU A 251 0.54 13.46 1.08
CA LEU A 251 1.16 12.14 0.88
C LEU A 251 2.69 12.14 1.01
N SER A 252 3.31 13.31 1.12
CA SER A 252 4.75 13.47 1.33
C SER A 252 5.13 13.77 2.78
N THR A 253 4.14 13.93 3.66
CA THR A 253 4.31 14.25 5.09
C THR A 253 4.47 12.99 5.91
N LYS A 254 5.53 12.86 6.72
CA LYS A 254 5.71 11.75 7.68
C LYS A 254 4.67 11.82 8.80
N PRO A 255 4.04 10.69 9.18
CA PRO A 255 4.36 9.31 8.81
C PRO A 255 3.55 8.78 7.60
N VAL A 256 2.75 9.61 6.92
CA VAL A 256 2.01 9.20 5.71
C VAL A 256 2.98 8.71 4.64
N LEU A 257 4.06 9.49 4.42
CA LEU A 257 5.28 9.01 3.79
C LEU A 257 6.13 8.29 4.84
N ASN A 258 6.50 7.04 4.56
CA ASN A 258 7.33 6.21 5.44
C ASN A 258 8.33 5.34 4.65
N LYS A 259 9.17 4.57 5.36
CA LYS A 259 10.17 3.67 4.73
C LYS A 259 9.55 2.57 3.86
N LEU A 260 8.28 2.23 4.09
CA LEU A 260 7.55 1.21 3.33
C LEU A 260 6.87 1.79 2.07
N THR A 261 6.91 3.11 1.88
CA THR A 261 6.28 3.76 0.72
C THR A 261 7.09 3.49 -0.55
N VAL A 262 6.52 2.70 -1.47
CA VAL A 262 7.19 2.34 -2.74
C VAL A 262 6.95 3.39 -3.83
N PHE A 263 5.69 3.84 -3.96
CA PHE A 263 5.25 4.81 -4.96
C PHE A 263 4.07 5.65 -4.44
N THR A 264 3.76 6.74 -5.14
CA THR A 264 2.57 7.57 -4.92
C THR A 264 1.89 7.81 -6.25
N THR A 265 0.56 7.61 -6.29
CA THR A 265 -0.26 7.77 -7.48
C THR A 265 -1.29 8.89 -7.27
N LEU A 266 -1.46 9.75 -8.26
CA LEU A 266 -2.46 10.81 -8.31
C LEU A 266 -3.36 10.56 -9.53
N MET A 267 -4.67 10.72 -9.35
CA MET A 267 -5.67 10.41 -10.37
C MET A 267 -6.75 11.51 -10.43
N ASP A 268 -7.08 11.96 -11.63
CA ASP A 268 -8.25 12.81 -11.93
C ASP A 268 -9.06 12.12 -13.03
N VAL A 269 -10.18 11.53 -12.64
CA VAL A 269 -11.05 10.73 -13.53
C VAL A 269 -11.63 11.60 -14.65
N THR A 270 -12.05 12.82 -14.34
CA THR A 270 -12.74 13.69 -15.30
C THR A 270 -11.80 14.30 -16.34
N LYS A 271 -10.54 14.50 -15.98
CA LYS A 271 -9.50 14.99 -16.90
C LYS A 271 -8.68 13.88 -17.54
N GLY A 272 -8.89 12.62 -17.15
CA GLY A 272 -8.09 11.48 -17.60
C GLY A 272 -6.61 11.60 -17.20
N GLN A 273 -6.31 12.26 -16.08
CA GLN A 273 -4.92 12.41 -15.61
C GLN A 273 -4.58 11.29 -14.64
N TYR A 274 -3.41 10.67 -14.86
CA TYR A 274 -2.87 9.61 -14.03
C TYR A 274 -1.36 9.79 -13.92
N GLU A 275 -0.85 9.96 -12.71
CA GLU A 275 0.58 10.18 -12.47
C GLU A 275 1.04 9.25 -11.36
N THR A 276 2.23 8.67 -11.50
CA THR A 276 2.83 7.85 -10.45
C THR A 276 4.33 8.12 -10.32
N TYR A 277 4.78 8.25 -9.08
CA TYR A 277 6.16 8.59 -8.72
C TYR A 277 6.72 7.58 -7.74
N LEU A 278 7.93 7.09 -7.99
CA LEU A 278 8.66 6.26 -7.04
C LEU A 278 9.10 7.12 -5.86
N ARG A 279 8.92 6.58 -4.65
CA ARG A 279 9.21 7.30 -3.40
C ARG A 279 10.44 6.75 -2.71
N ASP A 280 11.01 7.59 -1.87
CA ASP A 280 11.98 7.26 -0.83
C ASP A 280 11.63 8.07 0.42
N CYS A 281 12.08 7.57 1.59
CA CYS A 281 11.97 8.30 2.85
C CYS A 281 13.33 8.36 3.54
N PRO A 282 14.08 9.48 3.41
CA PRO A 282 15.41 9.61 3.99
C PRO A 282 15.34 9.62 5.52
N ASP A 283 16.39 9.10 6.15
CA ASP A 283 16.49 9.08 7.60
C ASP A 283 16.60 10.50 8.19
N PRO A 284 15.97 10.74 9.36
CA PRO A 284 15.17 9.79 10.12
C PRO A 284 13.75 9.61 9.55
N CYS A 285 13.28 8.37 9.38
CA CYS A 285 11.93 8.07 8.92
C CYS A 285 11.39 6.76 9.52
N ILE A 286 10.09 6.73 9.81
CA ILE A 286 9.45 5.57 10.45
C ILE A 286 9.43 4.36 9.51
N GLY A 287 9.73 3.18 10.09
CA GLY A 287 9.78 1.89 9.41
C GLY A 287 8.42 1.22 9.15
N TRP A 288 7.33 1.86 9.57
CA TRP A 288 5.98 1.29 9.70
C TRP A 288 4.95 2.25 9.11
#